data_AF-A0A1Q9PA07-F1
#
_entry.id   AF-A0A1Q9PA07-F1
#
_cell.length_a   1.000
_cell.length_b   1.000
_cell.length_c   1.000
_cell.angle_alpha   90.00
_cell.angle_beta   90.00
_cell.angle_gamma   90.00
#
_symmetry.space_group_name_H-M   'P 1'
#
loop_
_entity.id
_entity.type
_entity.pdbx_description
1 polymer ?
#
loop_
_entity_poly.entity_id
_entity_poly.type
_entity_poly.pdbx_seq_one_letter_code
_entity_poly.pdbx_strand_id
1 'polypeptide(L)'
;MAFLVYTILDPNDFWHWDAPYTFVVTVFRLLSLIVFFLASTMASGLASAFAGGVLPDNLVVGLYNTLVLKTWYMQPYGLSDPLANVQQVWASFQSNLINVLFDLWDNTFLFLYFLCAGIGIALFLQSLVRMDHKFVGGAFLAIQAIVILAAYRALIVPDISPFPVEFVDFLLARAQILALASFAYLEVSYQMIYSYSVGKPVEDREETLKKQLLALRQATRKQDAIERGEKVSTTGMSRSTGATAFSFLREAMERKVMGSQSALESLDAVSDVRRLQIYVDELLQSDSRARDELTAKAAAPSSSYVIGSTITGSAIRFLTVVAVSFLLMSPNVVRMILNLPIGIENSVEMIQPEIVILFLVPVVGLFPFAAAVISWIGRREVVEKEKLTKEEKEAQKQRKKELARKRKEAEEARKARAKARKKRKDDEVEVDEWDKALEDSFKR
;
A
#
# COMPACT_ATOMS: atom_id res chain seq x y z
N MET A 1 6.61 -17.14 -5.64
CA MET A 1 6.59 -16.36 -6.89
C MET A 1 7.98 -15.88 -7.28
N ALA A 2 8.64 -15.00 -6.51
CA ALA A 2 9.99 -14.52 -6.84
C ALA A 2 11.02 -15.65 -7.05
N PHE A 3 11.04 -16.67 -6.16
CA PHE A 3 11.87 -17.86 -6.34
C PHE A 3 11.52 -18.66 -7.61
N LEU A 4 10.25 -18.69 -8.00
CA LEU A 4 9.77 -19.45 -9.17
C LEU A 4 10.12 -18.71 -10.47
N VAL A 5 9.95 -17.38 -10.47
CA VAL A 5 10.42 -16.49 -11.53
C VAL A 5 11.93 -16.62 -11.68
N TYR A 6 12.66 -16.62 -10.55
CA TYR A 6 14.10 -16.88 -10.53
C TYR A 6 14.43 -18.24 -11.14
N THR A 7 13.92 -19.36 -10.62
CA THR A 7 14.27 -20.70 -11.14
C THR A 7 13.86 -20.95 -12.60
N ILE A 8 12.79 -20.33 -13.08
CA ILE A 8 12.39 -20.42 -14.50
C ILE A 8 13.32 -19.60 -15.40
N LEU A 9 13.86 -18.48 -14.92
CA LEU A 9 14.67 -17.53 -15.70
C LEU A 9 16.19 -17.71 -15.50
N ASP A 10 16.61 -18.45 -14.47
CA ASP A 10 17.98 -18.82 -14.13
C ASP A 10 18.66 -19.96 -14.95
N PRO A 11 18.04 -20.66 -15.95
CA PRO A 11 18.74 -21.72 -16.68
C PRO A 11 20.03 -21.30 -17.42
N ASN A 12 20.28 -20.00 -17.55
CA ASN A 12 21.35 -19.45 -18.38
C ASN A 12 22.29 -18.51 -17.62
N ASP A 13 22.27 -18.50 -16.28
CA ASP A 13 23.22 -17.72 -15.47
C ASP A 13 23.15 -16.19 -15.70
N PHE A 14 22.06 -15.68 -16.28
CA PHE A 14 21.91 -14.25 -16.57
C PHE A 14 21.72 -13.41 -15.31
N TRP A 15 21.38 -14.04 -14.18
CA TRP A 15 21.05 -13.34 -12.94
C TRP A 15 22.21 -13.36 -11.96
N HIS A 16 23.21 -12.55 -12.26
CA HIS A 16 24.33 -12.33 -11.36
C HIS A 16 24.11 -11.07 -10.50
N TRP A 17 24.46 -11.17 -9.22
CA TRP A 17 24.43 -10.03 -8.28
C TRP A 17 25.35 -8.88 -8.68
N ASP A 18 26.28 -9.11 -9.60
CA ASP A 18 27.19 -8.12 -10.13
C ASP A 18 26.60 -7.31 -11.31
N ALA A 19 25.41 -7.64 -11.83
CA ALA A 19 24.81 -6.94 -12.97
C ALA A 19 24.71 -5.40 -12.80
N PRO A 20 24.38 -4.84 -11.62
CA PRO A 20 24.45 -3.39 -11.41
C PRO A 20 25.88 -2.85 -11.47
N TYR A 21 26.84 -3.61 -10.94
CA TYR A 21 28.25 -3.24 -10.98
C TYR A 21 28.78 -3.26 -12.41
N THR A 22 28.51 -4.32 -13.18
CA THR A 22 28.94 -4.44 -14.59
C THR A 22 28.35 -3.33 -15.45
N PHE A 23 27.07 -2.98 -15.26
CA PHE A 23 26.45 -1.84 -15.94
C PHE A 23 27.15 -0.51 -15.62
N VAL A 24 27.33 -0.19 -14.33
CA VAL A 24 27.99 1.06 -13.90
C VAL A 24 29.43 1.13 -14.40
N VAL A 25 30.18 0.03 -14.33
CA VAL A 25 31.54 -0.05 -14.86
C VAL A 25 31.55 0.14 -16.37
N THR A 26 30.59 -0.43 -17.10
CA THR A 26 30.50 -0.27 -18.57
C THR A 26 30.19 1.18 -18.97
N VAL A 27 29.30 1.86 -18.24
CA VAL A 27 29.06 3.30 -18.40
C VAL A 27 30.33 4.10 -18.14
N PHE A 28 31.06 3.78 -17.07
CA PHE A 28 32.33 4.44 -16.76
C PHE A 28 33.40 4.20 -17.82
N ARG A 29 33.47 2.99 -18.39
CA ARG A 29 34.37 2.64 -19.50
C ARG A 29 34.02 3.42 -20.77
N LEU A 30 32.73 3.58 -21.10
CA LEU A 30 32.27 4.42 -22.21
C LEU A 30 32.72 5.87 -22.04
N LEU A 31 32.48 6.46 -20.87
CA LEU A 31 32.92 7.82 -20.56
C LEU A 31 34.45 7.95 -20.64
N SER A 32 35.18 6.99 -20.07
CA SER A 32 36.65 6.96 -20.11
C SER A 32 37.18 6.89 -21.54
N LEU A 33 36.55 6.08 -22.41
CA LEU A 33 36.91 5.97 -23.83
C LEU A 33 36.69 7.29 -24.57
N ILE A 34 35.57 7.97 -24.33
CA ILE A 34 35.26 9.29 -24.93
C ILE A 34 36.26 10.34 -24.47
N VAL A 35 36.54 10.43 -23.17
CA VAL A 35 37.50 11.41 -22.64
C VAL A 35 38.91 11.09 -23.15
N PHE A 36 39.29 9.82 -23.28
CA PHE A 36 40.60 9.43 -23.79
C PHE A 36 40.76 9.87 -25.24
N PHE A 37 39.73 9.64 -26.05
CA PHE A 37 39.71 10.06 -27.43
C PHE A 37 39.80 11.59 -27.57
N LEU A 38 39.02 12.34 -26.78
CA LEU A 38 39.10 13.80 -26.74
C LEU A 38 40.50 14.29 -26.32
N ALA A 39 41.07 13.70 -25.27
CA ALA A 39 42.40 14.04 -24.77
C ALA A 39 43.49 13.75 -25.81
N SER A 40 43.45 12.59 -26.48
CA SER A 40 44.40 12.21 -27.53
C SER A 40 44.31 13.13 -28.74
N THR A 41 43.08 13.51 -29.14
CA THR A 41 42.85 14.44 -30.26
C THR A 41 43.31 15.86 -29.90
N MET A 42 43.02 16.35 -28.70
CA MET A 42 43.47 17.66 -28.22
C MET A 42 44.99 17.71 -28.06
N ALA A 43 45.61 16.68 -27.49
CA ALA A 43 47.06 16.60 -27.32
C ALA A 43 47.77 16.58 -28.69
N SER A 44 47.25 15.81 -29.65
CA SER A 44 47.79 15.76 -31.01
C SER A 44 47.61 17.10 -31.75
N GLY A 45 46.46 17.76 -31.58
CA GLY A 45 46.17 19.07 -32.16
C GLY A 45 47.06 20.18 -31.59
N LEU A 46 47.24 20.21 -30.26
CA LEU A 46 48.15 21.14 -29.58
C LEU A 46 49.60 20.90 -30.01
N ALA A 47 50.05 19.64 -30.00
CA ALA A 47 51.40 19.29 -30.43
C ALA A 47 51.67 19.71 -31.88
N SER A 48 50.71 19.51 -32.79
CA SER A 48 50.81 19.97 -34.17
C SER A 48 50.87 21.50 -34.28
N ALA A 49 50.07 22.24 -33.49
CA ALA A 49 50.11 23.70 -33.46
C ALA A 49 51.48 24.24 -33.00
N PHE A 50 52.10 23.60 -32.00
CA PHE A 50 53.43 23.98 -31.51
C PHE A 50 54.57 23.52 -32.44
N ALA A 51 54.38 22.45 -33.20
CA ALA A 51 55.35 21.92 -34.15
C ALA A 51 55.23 22.52 -35.57
N GLY A 52 54.50 23.64 -35.73
CA GLY A 52 54.37 24.33 -37.02
C GLY A 52 53.50 23.60 -38.05
N GLY A 53 52.50 22.84 -37.58
CA GLY A 53 51.58 22.07 -38.43
C GLY A 53 52.05 20.65 -38.76
N VAL A 54 53.26 20.26 -38.32
CA VAL A 54 53.76 18.90 -38.47
C VAL A 54 53.14 18.02 -37.38
N LEU A 55 52.64 16.83 -37.75
CA LEU A 55 52.12 15.88 -36.77
C LEU A 55 53.27 15.36 -35.88
N PRO A 56 53.06 15.21 -34.57
CA PRO A 56 54.06 14.67 -33.66
C PRO A 56 54.50 13.26 -34.07
N ASP A 57 55.77 12.94 -33.82
CA ASP A 57 56.34 11.63 -34.14
C ASP A 57 55.55 10.50 -33.46
N ASN A 58 55.39 9.39 -34.18
CA ASN A 58 54.58 8.24 -33.80
C ASN A 58 55.02 7.65 -32.44
N LEU A 59 56.29 7.81 -32.09
CA LEU A 59 56.87 7.35 -30.82
C LEU A 59 56.34 8.16 -29.62
N VAL A 60 56.16 9.48 -29.78
CA VAL A 60 55.63 10.38 -28.74
C VAL A 60 54.14 10.14 -28.53
N VAL A 61 53.39 10.01 -29.63
CA VAL A 61 51.96 9.68 -29.61
C VAL A 61 51.72 8.30 -28.99
N GLY A 62 52.54 7.31 -29.35
CA GLY A 62 52.50 5.96 -28.77
C GLY A 62 52.77 5.94 -27.27
N LEU A 63 53.81 6.61 -26.79
CA LEU A 63 54.14 6.70 -25.36
C LEU A 63 53.02 7.37 -24.55
N TYR A 64 52.47 8.48 -25.05
CA TYR A 64 51.35 9.17 -24.41
C TYR A 64 50.12 8.25 -24.31
N ASN A 65 49.73 7.63 -25.43
CA ASN A 65 48.55 6.75 -25.47
C ASN A 65 48.73 5.54 -24.55
N THR A 66 49.91 4.89 -24.52
CA THR A 66 50.17 3.74 -23.65
C THR A 66 50.18 4.11 -22.16
N LEU A 67 50.74 5.27 -21.79
CA LEU A 67 50.74 5.74 -20.41
C LEU A 67 49.32 6.06 -19.91
N VAL A 68 48.52 6.71 -20.74
CA VAL A 68 47.13 7.05 -20.40
C VAL A 68 46.26 5.78 -20.37
N LEU A 69 46.40 4.87 -21.34
CA LEU A 69 45.66 3.60 -21.38
C LEU A 69 45.99 2.66 -20.21
N LYS A 70 47.23 2.68 -19.70
CA LYS A 70 47.61 1.85 -18.55
C LYS A 70 47.15 2.44 -17.21
N THR A 71 46.98 3.76 -17.14
CA THR A 71 46.51 4.46 -15.94
C THR A 71 44.99 4.55 -15.86
N TRP A 72 44.29 4.56 -17.01
CA TRP A 72 42.83 4.53 -17.08
C TRP A 72 42.37 3.10 -17.25
N TYR A 73 41.58 2.61 -16.30
CA TYR A 73 41.12 1.22 -16.17
C TYR A 73 40.15 0.79 -17.30
N MET A 74 40.61 0.80 -18.55
CA MET A 74 39.79 0.59 -19.75
C MET A 74 39.61 -0.88 -20.12
N GLN A 75 40.35 -1.82 -19.51
CA GLN A 75 40.18 -3.25 -19.79
C GLN A 75 38.76 -3.73 -19.47
N PRO A 76 38.13 -4.57 -20.34
CA PRO A 76 38.70 -5.22 -21.52
C PRO A 76 38.63 -4.39 -22.82
N TYR A 77 37.95 -3.24 -22.81
CA TYR A 77 37.84 -2.34 -23.97
C TYR A 77 39.01 -1.38 -24.01
N GLY A 78 40.16 -1.92 -24.41
CA GLY A 78 41.39 -1.18 -24.53
C GLY A 78 42.36 -1.98 -25.37
N LEU A 79 43.27 -1.30 -26.03
CA LEU A 79 44.26 -1.97 -26.85
C LEU A 79 45.34 -2.57 -25.97
N SER A 80 45.66 -3.84 -26.21
CA SER A 80 46.85 -4.48 -25.67
C SER A 80 48.14 -3.93 -26.28
N ASP A 81 48.04 -3.35 -27.48
CA ASP A 81 49.19 -2.93 -28.28
C ASP A 81 49.39 -1.40 -28.28
N PRO A 82 50.65 -0.93 -28.31
CA PRO A 82 50.95 0.50 -28.37
C PRO A 82 50.48 1.11 -29.70
N LEU A 83 49.54 2.06 -29.63
CA LEU A 83 49.04 2.80 -30.79
C LEU A 83 50.01 3.91 -31.18
N ALA A 84 50.84 3.64 -32.18
CA ALA A 84 51.85 4.58 -32.65
C ALA A 84 51.27 5.72 -33.51
N ASN A 85 50.08 5.56 -34.11
CA ASN A 85 49.52 6.56 -35.03
C ASN A 85 48.09 6.97 -34.64
N VAL A 86 47.78 8.27 -34.73
CA VAL A 86 46.46 8.88 -34.54
C VAL A 86 45.37 8.20 -35.39
N GLN A 87 45.69 7.76 -36.61
CA GLN A 87 44.73 7.07 -37.46
C GLN A 87 44.36 5.68 -36.91
N GLN A 88 45.30 4.99 -36.25
CA GLN A 88 45.04 3.72 -35.55
C GLN A 88 44.23 3.97 -34.27
N VAL A 89 44.45 5.09 -33.57
CA VAL A 89 43.59 5.54 -32.45
C VAL A 89 42.16 5.72 -32.92
N TRP A 90 41.94 6.32 -34.09
CA TRP A 90 40.60 6.52 -34.65
C TRP A 90 39.91 5.20 -35.03
N ALA A 91 40.61 4.31 -35.73
CA ALA A 91 40.05 3.02 -36.16
C ALA A 91 39.70 2.13 -34.94
N SER A 92 40.57 2.09 -33.95
CA SER A 92 40.33 1.34 -32.70
C SER A 92 39.24 1.95 -31.83
N PHE A 93 39.14 3.29 -31.77
CA PHE A 93 38.06 3.98 -31.08
C PHE A 93 36.69 3.58 -31.64
N GLN A 94 36.52 3.56 -32.97
CA GLN A 94 35.25 3.17 -33.57
C GLN A 94 34.85 1.74 -33.21
N SER A 95 35.79 0.78 -33.29
CA SER A 95 35.52 -0.61 -32.93
C SER A 95 35.22 -0.78 -31.44
N ASN A 96 36.01 -0.14 -30.57
CA ASN A 96 35.81 -0.23 -29.12
C ASN A 96 34.54 0.47 -28.66
N LEU A 97 34.18 1.60 -29.27
CA LEU A 97 32.93 2.30 -29.01
C LEU A 97 31.73 1.41 -29.35
N ILE A 98 31.75 0.76 -30.52
CA ILE A 98 30.69 -0.16 -30.94
C ILE A 98 30.58 -1.34 -29.96
N ASN A 99 31.70 -1.94 -29.57
CA ASN A 99 31.71 -3.04 -28.59
C ASN A 99 31.13 -2.60 -27.25
N VAL A 100 31.63 -1.48 -26.68
CA VAL A 100 31.11 -0.94 -25.42
C VAL A 100 29.62 -0.59 -25.52
N LEU A 101 29.16 -0.09 -26.66
CA LEU A 101 27.73 0.19 -26.87
C LEU A 101 26.89 -1.08 -26.92
N PHE A 102 27.36 -2.16 -27.55
CA PHE A 102 26.67 -3.46 -27.53
C PHE A 102 26.66 -4.07 -26.13
N ASP A 103 27.77 -3.99 -25.41
CA ASP A 103 27.84 -4.48 -24.04
C ASP A 103 27.00 -3.62 -23.09
N LEU A 104 26.94 -2.30 -23.31
CA LEU A 104 26.04 -1.43 -22.56
C LEU A 104 24.58 -1.75 -22.87
N TRP A 105 24.25 -2.02 -24.13
CA TRP A 105 22.92 -2.48 -24.52
C TRP A 105 22.54 -3.76 -23.76
N ASP A 106 23.39 -4.78 -23.80
CA ASP A 106 23.13 -6.05 -23.12
C ASP A 106 23.05 -5.90 -21.60
N ASN A 107 23.98 -5.16 -20.99
CA ASN A 107 23.98 -4.89 -19.55
C ASN A 107 22.80 -4.00 -19.11
N THR A 108 22.24 -3.17 -20.00
CA THR A 108 21.05 -2.34 -19.67
C THR A 108 19.84 -3.23 -19.39
N PHE A 109 19.63 -4.29 -20.16
CA PHE A 109 18.50 -5.21 -19.91
C PHE A 109 18.68 -5.99 -18.61
N LEU A 110 19.90 -6.47 -18.33
CA LEU A 110 20.21 -7.13 -17.05
C LEU A 110 20.01 -6.18 -15.87
N PHE A 111 20.44 -4.92 -16.00
CA PHE A 111 20.24 -3.89 -14.99
C PHE A 111 18.75 -3.58 -14.78
N LEU A 112 17.97 -3.40 -15.86
CA LEU A 112 16.53 -3.17 -15.78
C LEU A 112 15.80 -4.34 -15.13
N TYR A 113 16.18 -5.56 -15.46
CA TYR A 113 15.64 -6.77 -14.84
C TYR A 113 15.91 -6.75 -13.32
N PHE A 114 17.14 -6.48 -12.90
CA PHE A 114 17.51 -6.37 -11.49
C PHE A 114 16.73 -5.26 -10.77
N LEU A 115 16.59 -4.09 -11.41
CA LEU A 115 15.85 -2.95 -10.89
C LEU A 115 14.36 -3.29 -10.71
N CYS A 116 13.73 -3.94 -11.69
CA CYS A 116 12.35 -4.42 -11.58
C CYS A 116 12.19 -5.44 -10.45
N ALA A 117 13.14 -6.36 -10.28
CA ALA A 117 13.12 -7.32 -9.17
C ALA A 117 13.25 -6.61 -7.80
N GLY A 118 14.18 -5.68 -7.67
CA GLY A 118 14.37 -4.88 -6.45
C GLY A 118 13.12 -4.06 -6.08
N ILE A 119 12.54 -3.36 -7.07
CA ILE A 119 11.27 -2.63 -6.90
C ILE A 119 10.15 -3.59 -6.53
N GLY A 120 10.03 -4.74 -7.19
CA GLY A 120 9.03 -5.75 -6.90
C GLY A 120 9.09 -6.25 -5.46
N ILE A 121 10.30 -6.57 -4.96
CA ILE A 121 10.52 -7.00 -3.58
C ILE A 121 10.19 -5.87 -2.59
N ALA A 122 10.65 -4.65 -2.85
CA ALA A 122 10.38 -3.50 -1.98
C ALA A 122 8.87 -3.21 -1.87
N LEU A 123 8.16 -3.19 -3.01
CA LEU A 123 6.71 -3.01 -3.04
C LEU A 123 5.97 -4.17 -2.41
N PHE A 124 6.44 -5.41 -2.57
CA PHE A 124 5.87 -6.58 -1.90
C PHE A 124 6.00 -6.48 -0.38
N LEU A 125 7.20 -6.17 0.14
CA LEU A 125 7.40 -5.96 1.58
C LEU A 125 6.53 -4.82 2.11
N GLN A 126 6.43 -3.73 1.35
CA GLN A 126 5.55 -2.61 1.71
C GLN A 126 4.07 -3.00 1.69
N SER A 127 3.66 -3.90 0.78
CA SER A 127 2.30 -4.42 0.69
C SER A 127 1.92 -5.27 1.91
N LEU A 128 2.86 -6.02 2.49
CA LEU A 128 2.62 -6.80 3.71
C LEU A 128 2.37 -5.89 4.93
N VAL A 129 3.03 -4.73 4.98
CA VAL A 129 2.90 -3.80 6.11
C VAL A 129 1.68 -2.88 5.96
N ARG A 130 1.46 -2.31 4.78
CA ARG A 130 0.41 -1.30 4.56
C ARG A 130 -0.90 -1.87 4.04
N MET A 131 -0.89 -3.07 3.45
CA MET A 131 -2.06 -3.74 2.86
C MET A 131 -2.88 -2.85 1.90
N ASP A 132 -2.18 -2.06 1.07
CA ASP A 132 -2.82 -1.23 0.04
C ASP A 132 -2.71 -1.88 -1.35
N HIS A 133 -3.78 -1.75 -2.15
CA HIS A 133 -3.86 -2.22 -3.54
C HIS A 133 -2.75 -1.66 -4.44
N LYS A 134 -2.25 -0.46 -4.15
CA LYS A 134 -1.19 0.20 -4.93
C LYS A 134 0.14 -0.57 -4.87
N PHE A 135 0.48 -1.11 -3.70
CA PHE A 135 1.74 -1.83 -3.50
C PHE A 135 1.66 -3.24 -4.08
N VAL A 136 0.52 -3.93 -3.88
CA VAL A 136 0.28 -5.25 -4.50
C VAL A 136 0.29 -5.16 -6.02
N GLY A 137 -0.44 -4.19 -6.58
CA GLY A 137 -0.46 -3.96 -8.03
C GLY A 137 0.91 -3.57 -8.57
N GLY A 138 1.64 -2.71 -7.87
CA GLY A 138 2.99 -2.33 -8.25
C GLY A 138 3.99 -3.49 -8.22
N ALA A 139 3.93 -4.35 -7.20
CA ALA A 139 4.76 -5.55 -7.13
C ALA A 139 4.42 -6.55 -8.25
N PHE A 140 3.13 -6.72 -8.55
CA PHE A 140 2.69 -7.54 -9.68
C PHE A 140 3.22 -7.00 -11.01
N LEU A 141 3.06 -5.70 -11.28
CA LEU A 141 3.55 -5.06 -12.50
C LEU A 141 5.07 -5.15 -12.63
N ALA A 142 5.80 -5.02 -11.53
CA ALA A 142 7.24 -5.21 -11.52
C ALA A 142 7.64 -6.64 -11.93
N ILE A 143 6.93 -7.66 -11.45
CA ILE A 143 7.17 -9.06 -11.87
C ILE A 143 6.77 -9.30 -13.32
N GLN A 144 5.67 -8.72 -13.80
CA GLN A 144 5.30 -8.83 -15.22
C GLN A 144 6.31 -8.11 -16.13
N ALA A 145 6.85 -6.97 -15.69
CA ALA A 145 7.91 -6.27 -16.43
C ALA A 145 9.16 -7.15 -16.61
N ILE A 146 9.52 -7.94 -15.60
CA ILE A 146 10.62 -8.92 -15.69
C ILE A 146 10.35 -9.93 -16.83
N VAL A 147 9.13 -10.49 -16.89
CA VAL A 147 8.75 -11.46 -17.94
C VAL A 147 8.74 -10.81 -19.32
N ILE A 148 8.22 -9.58 -19.43
CA ILE A 148 8.19 -8.82 -20.70
C ILE A 148 9.61 -8.52 -21.18
N LEU A 149 10.51 -8.10 -20.28
CA LEU A 149 11.91 -7.82 -20.62
C LEU A 149 12.64 -9.11 -21.04
N ALA A 150 12.40 -10.22 -20.35
CA ALA A 150 12.93 -11.53 -20.72
C ALA A 150 12.44 -11.93 -22.13
N ALA A 151 11.15 -11.75 -22.41
CA ALA A 151 10.56 -12.01 -23.71
C ALA A 151 11.14 -11.17 -24.84
N TYR A 152 11.30 -9.87 -24.60
CA TYR A 152 11.88 -8.96 -25.58
C TYR A 152 13.32 -9.34 -25.97
N ARG A 153 14.13 -9.79 -25.00
CA ARG A 153 15.52 -10.21 -25.25
C ARG A 153 15.64 -11.64 -25.80
N ALA A 154 14.51 -12.33 -25.99
CA ALA A 154 14.44 -13.76 -26.30
C ALA A 154 15.18 -14.64 -25.28
N LEU A 155 15.29 -14.16 -24.04
CA LEU A 155 15.81 -14.94 -22.91
C LEU A 155 14.70 -15.91 -22.51
N ILE A 156 14.90 -17.21 -22.75
CA ILE A 156 13.96 -18.33 -22.55
C ILE A 156 12.66 -17.89 -21.86
N VAL A 157 11.73 -17.36 -22.66
CA VAL A 157 10.34 -17.34 -22.25
C VAL A 157 9.91 -18.79 -22.32
N PRO A 158 9.17 -19.30 -21.33
CA PRO A 158 8.58 -20.61 -21.48
C PRO A 158 7.72 -20.62 -22.75
N ASP A 159 8.24 -21.30 -23.77
CA ASP A 159 7.62 -21.41 -25.08
C ASP A 159 6.34 -22.24 -24.93
N ILE A 160 5.28 -21.77 -25.58
CA ILE A 160 3.96 -22.41 -25.60
C ILE A 160 3.69 -22.96 -27.01
N SER A 161 4.71 -23.05 -27.86
CA SER A 161 4.62 -23.60 -29.21
C SER A 161 5.28 -24.98 -29.30
N PRO A 162 4.53 -26.06 -29.58
CA PRO A 162 3.07 -26.13 -29.73
C PRO A 162 2.34 -26.10 -28.37
N PHE A 163 1.10 -25.59 -28.36
CA PHE A 163 0.30 -25.54 -27.14
C PHE A 163 -0.05 -26.97 -26.69
N PRO A 164 0.13 -27.30 -25.40
CA PRO A 164 -0.14 -28.64 -24.89
C PRO A 164 -1.61 -29.03 -25.08
N VAL A 165 -1.84 -30.15 -25.75
CA VAL A 165 -3.18 -30.65 -26.06
C VAL A 165 -3.81 -31.33 -24.84
N GLU A 166 -2.97 -31.95 -24.00
CA GLU A 166 -3.40 -32.61 -22.77
C GLU A 166 -3.47 -31.63 -21.59
N PHE A 167 -4.51 -31.79 -20.76
CA PHE A 167 -4.77 -30.90 -19.63
C PHE A 167 -3.65 -30.95 -18.55
N VAL A 168 -3.09 -32.14 -18.31
CA VAL A 168 -2.03 -32.32 -17.31
C VAL A 168 -0.74 -31.66 -17.78
N ASP A 169 -0.38 -31.83 -19.05
CA ASP A 169 0.78 -31.18 -19.65
C ASP A 169 0.62 -29.67 -19.68
N PHE A 170 -0.60 -29.18 -19.95
CA PHE A 170 -0.92 -27.76 -19.83
C PHE A 170 -0.68 -27.22 -18.42
N LEU A 171 -1.13 -27.92 -17.38
CA LEU A 171 -0.93 -27.50 -16.00
C LEU A 171 0.55 -27.48 -15.58
N LEU A 172 1.35 -28.41 -16.09
CA LEU A 172 2.77 -28.53 -15.76
C LEU A 172 3.68 -27.68 -16.66
N ALA A 173 3.14 -27.05 -17.71
CA ALA A 173 3.90 -26.15 -18.56
C ALA A 173 4.47 -24.97 -17.74
N ARG A 174 5.75 -24.64 -17.96
CA ARG A 174 6.45 -23.57 -17.21
C ARG A 174 5.73 -22.22 -17.33
N ALA A 175 5.20 -21.91 -18.51
CA ALA A 175 4.42 -20.69 -18.74
C ALA A 175 3.15 -20.67 -17.89
N GLN A 176 2.45 -21.81 -17.84
CA GLN A 176 1.23 -21.95 -17.07
C GLN A 176 1.49 -21.88 -15.56
N ILE A 177 2.55 -22.52 -15.07
CA ILE A 177 2.95 -22.43 -13.66
C ILE A 177 3.24 -20.97 -13.29
N LEU A 178 3.94 -20.22 -14.15
CA LEU A 178 4.23 -18.81 -13.91
C LEU A 178 2.96 -17.96 -13.91
N ALA A 179 2.03 -18.20 -14.84
CA ALA A 179 0.73 -17.54 -14.89
C ALA A 179 -0.12 -17.85 -13.64
N LEU A 180 -0.18 -19.12 -13.23
CA LEU A 180 -0.91 -19.56 -12.05
C LEU A 180 -0.32 -19.03 -10.76
N ALA A 181 1.02 -19.00 -10.64
CA ALA A 181 1.68 -18.38 -9.50
C ALA A 181 1.41 -16.87 -9.42
N SER A 182 1.35 -16.21 -10.58
CA SER A 182 1.02 -14.78 -10.68
C SER A 182 -0.43 -14.49 -10.30
N PHE A 183 -1.35 -15.34 -10.77
CA PHE A 183 -2.76 -15.27 -10.40
C PHE A 183 -2.97 -15.55 -8.91
N ALA A 184 -2.36 -16.61 -8.38
CA ALA A 184 -2.43 -16.95 -6.95
C ALA A 184 -1.91 -15.81 -6.08
N TYR A 185 -0.81 -15.16 -6.48
CA TYR A 185 -0.29 -14.00 -5.76
C TYR A 185 -1.32 -12.87 -5.67
N LEU A 186 -1.95 -12.50 -6.80
CA LEU A 186 -2.97 -11.44 -6.81
C LEU A 186 -4.19 -11.86 -5.98
N GLU A 187 -4.67 -13.08 -6.16
CA GLU A 187 -5.86 -13.58 -5.49
C GLU A 187 -5.69 -13.57 -3.96
N VAL A 188 -4.58 -14.14 -3.46
CA VAL A 188 -4.26 -14.13 -2.03
C VAL A 188 -4.07 -12.70 -1.51
N SER A 189 -3.37 -11.84 -2.26
CA SER A 189 -3.12 -10.47 -1.83
C SER A 189 -4.39 -9.65 -1.76
N TYR A 190 -5.29 -9.76 -2.74
CA TYR A 190 -6.57 -9.07 -2.73
C TYR A 190 -7.51 -9.60 -1.64
N GLN A 191 -7.52 -10.91 -1.40
CA GLN A 191 -8.26 -11.50 -0.27
C GLN A 191 -7.74 -10.98 1.08
N MET A 192 -6.42 -10.85 1.23
CA MET A 192 -5.82 -10.29 2.44
C MET A 192 -6.25 -8.84 2.65
N ILE A 193 -6.19 -8.01 1.60
CA ILE A 193 -6.65 -6.60 1.64
C ILE A 193 -8.14 -6.54 2.01
N TYR A 194 -8.97 -7.37 1.37
CA TYR A 194 -10.41 -7.43 1.65
C TYR A 194 -10.67 -7.80 3.11
N SER A 195 -10.03 -8.88 3.59
CA SER A 195 -10.15 -9.34 4.97
C SER A 195 -9.69 -8.29 5.97
N TYR A 196 -8.63 -7.54 5.67
CA TYR A 196 -8.18 -6.45 6.53
C TYR A 196 -9.17 -5.28 6.52
N SER A 197 -9.65 -4.87 5.35
CA SER A 197 -10.58 -3.75 5.19
C SER A 197 -11.94 -3.98 5.85
N VAL A 198 -12.43 -5.23 5.84
CA VAL A 198 -13.70 -5.62 6.45
C VAL A 198 -13.53 -6.06 7.90
N GLY A 199 -12.44 -6.75 8.23
CA GLY A 199 -12.19 -7.28 9.58
C GLY A 199 -11.81 -6.20 10.59
N LYS A 200 -10.94 -5.25 10.21
CA LYS A 200 -10.43 -4.24 11.14
C LYS A 200 -11.52 -3.34 11.74
N PRO A 201 -12.51 -2.82 10.98
CA PRO A 201 -13.59 -2.03 11.57
C PRO A 201 -14.46 -2.81 12.55
N VAL A 202 -14.59 -4.13 12.35
CA VAL A 202 -15.36 -5.00 13.27
C VAL A 202 -14.57 -5.22 14.55
N GLU A 203 -13.28 -5.50 14.44
CA GLU A 203 -12.36 -5.64 15.58
C GLU A 203 -12.27 -4.34 16.41
N ASP A 204 -12.11 -3.19 15.75
CA ASP A 204 -12.06 -1.87 16.42
C ASP A 204 -13.37 -1.58 17.19
N ARG A 205 -14.53 -1.99 16.64
CA ARG A 205 -15.83 -1.86 17.31
C ARG A 205 -15.93 -2.78 18.51
N GLU A 206 -15.53 -4.04 18.37
CA GLU A 206 -15.49 -5.02 19.47
C GLU A 206 -14.58 -4.52 20.60
N GLU A 207 -13.39 -4.03 20.28
CA GLU A 207 -12.48 -3.44 21.27
C GLU A 207 -13.07 -2.22 21.97
N THR A 208 -13.73 -1.34 21.22
CA THR A 208 -14.36 -0.14 21.77
C THR A 208 -15.50 -0.51 22.72
N LEU A 209 -16.35 -1.47 22.34
CA LEU A 209 -17.43 -1.98 23.18
C LEU A 209 -16.89 -2.68 24.45
N LYS A 210 -15.82 -3.47 24.32
CA LYS A 210 -15.13 -4.07 25.48
C LYS A 210 -14.58 -3.01 26.44
N LYS A 211 -13.93 -1.97 25.92
CA LYS A 211 -13.42 -0.84 26.72
C LYS A 211 -14.57 -0.09 27.42
N GLN A 212 -15.70 0.12 26.74
CA GLN A 212 -16.89 0.75 27.31
C GLN A 212 -17.53 -0.10 28.43
N LEU A 213 -17.69 -1.41 28.22
CA LEU A 213 -18.21 -2.33 29.24
C LEU A 213 -17.30 -2.40 30.47
N LEU A 214 -15.98 -2.42 30.27
CA LEU A 214 -15.01 -2.36 31.38
C LEU A 214 -15.08 -1.03 32.13
N ALA A 215 -15.20 0.09 31.42
CA ALA A 215 -15.35 1.40 32.03
C ALA A 215 -16.64 1.50 32.85
N LEU A 216 -17.74 0.92 32.35
CA LEU A 216 -19.03 0.87 33.05
C LEU A 216 -18.91 0.08 34.37
N ARG A 217 -18.29 -1.10 34.34
CA ARG A 217 -18.01 -1.90 35.55
C ARG A 217 -17.07 -1.22 36.55
N GLN A 218 -16.08 -0.47 36.07
CA GLN A 218 -15.19 0.28 36.94
C GLN A 218 -15.88 1.49 37.58
N ALA A 219 -16.75 2.17 36.82
CA ALA A 219 -17.52 3.32 37.31
C ALA A 219 -18.45 2.90 38.44
N THR A 220 -19.15 1.78 38.30
CA THR A 220 -20.07 1.29 39.32
C THR A 220 -19.38 0.69 40.53
N ARG A 221 -18.23 0.00 40.38
CA ARG A 221 -17.40 -0.42 41.54
C ARG A 221 -16.94 0.76 42.38
N LYS A 222 -16.55 1.88 41.74
CA LYS A 222 -16.19 3.11 42.46
C LYS A 222 -17.40 3.75 43.13
N GLN A 223 -18.58 3.67 42.53
CA GLN A 223 -19.83 4.15 43.14
C GLN A 223 -20.23 3.33 44.36
N ASP A 224 -20.18 1.99 44.27
CA ASP A 224 -20.45 1.10 45.40
C ASP A 224 -19.51 1.37 46.58
N ALA A 225 -18.24 1.64 46.31
CA ALA A 225 -17.27 2.00 47.35
C ALA A 225 -17.58 3.36 47.99
N ILE A 226 -18.03 4.34 47.19
CA ILE A 226 -18.45 5.67 47.68
C ILE A 226 -19.76 5.58 48.49
N GLU A 227 -20.75 4.80 48.04
CA GLU A 227 -22.03 4.60 48.75
C GLU A 227 -21.83 3.85 50.07
N ARG A 228 -20.85 2.94 50.16
CA ARG A 228 -20.47 2.27 51.42
C ARG A 228 -19.64 3.15 52.36
N GLY A 229 -19.34 4.39 51.97
CA GLY A 229 -18.55 5.31 52.79
C GLY A 229 -17.07 4.94 52.90
N GLU A 230 -16.57 4.02 52.07
CA GLU A 230 -15.15 3.72 52.00
C GLU A 230 -14.42 4.87 51.29
N LYS A 231 -13.39 5.44 51.93
CA LYS A 231 -12.48 6.37 51.26
C LYS A 231 -11.76 5.63 50.16
N VAL A 232 -12.24 5.80 48.92
CA VAL A 232 -11.56 5.31 47.72
C VAL A 232 -10.20 6.01 47.64
N SER A 233 -9.15 5.34 48.09
CA SER A 233 -7.79 5.80 47.85
C SER A 233 -7.54 5.71 46.34
N THR A 234 -7.28 6.86 45.73
CA THR A 234 -6.83 6.95 44.34
C THR A 234 -5.41 6.41 44.25
N THR A 235 -5.25 5.09 44.28
CA THR A 235 -3.95 4.46 44.08
C THR A 235 -3.61 4.47 42.59
N GLY A 236 -2.87 5.50 42.17
CA GLY A 236 -1.71 5.40 41.26
C GLY A 236 -1.88 4.97 39.80
N MET A 237 -3.04 4.53 39.30
CA MET A 237 -3.10 3.85 37.99
C MET A 237 -4.06 4.47 36.95
N SER A 238 -4.27 5.80 36.97
CA SER A 238 -5.13 6.52 36.00
C SER A 238 -4.40 7.38 34.97
N ARG A 239 -3.08 7.23 34.80
CA ARG A 239 -2.30 8.10 33.89
C ARG A 239 -2.31 7.71 32.41
N SER A 240 -2.83 6.55 32.00
CA SER A 240 -2.66 6.10 30.60
C SER A 240 -3.94 5.94 29.77
N THR A 241 -5.14 6.11 30.32
CA THR A 241 -6.37 5.84 29.55
C THR A 241 -7.47 6.86 29.83
N GLY A 242 -7.66 7.80 28.88
CA GLY A 242 -8.94 8.51 28.68
C GLY A 242 -9.10 9.90 29.32
N ALA A 243 -8.26 10.86 28.93
CA ALA A 243 -8.38 12.27 29.36
C ALA A 243 -9.74 12.95 29.02
N THR A 244 -10.57 12.34 28.17
CA THR A 244 -11.88 12.90 27.76
C THR A 244 -13.06 12.44 28.62
N ALA A 245 -13.02 11.25 29.23
CA ALA A 245 -14.09 10.79 30.14
C ALA A 245 -13.83 11.21 31.60
N PHE A 246 -12.56 11.35 31.98
CA PHE A 246 -12.16 11.78 33.32
C PHE A 246 -12.30 13.30 33.54
N SER A 247 -12.31 14.13 32.50
CA SER A 247 -12.56 15.57 32.63
C SER A 247 -14.03 15.87 32.97
N PHE A 248 -14.99 15.16 32.36
CA PHE A 248 -16.41 15.30 32.68
C PHE A 248 -16.74 14.86 34.11
N LEU A 249 -16.13 13.76 34.59
CA LEU A 249 -16.35 13.28 35.95
C LEU A 249 -15.64 14.14 37.00
N ARG A 250 -14.46 14.69 36.69
CA ARG A 250 -13.79 15.65 37.56
C ARG A 250 -14.57 16.97 37.66
N GLU A 251 -15.11 17.46 36.54
CA GLU A 251 -15.97 18.65 36.50
C GLU A 251 -17.30 18.42 37.23
N ALA A 252 -17.86 17.21 37.17
CA ALA A 252 -19.05 16.83 37.94
C ALA A 252 -18.77 16.69 39.45
N MET A 253 -17.58 16.20 39.84
CA MET A 253 -17.16 16.13 41.25
C MET A 253 -16.82 17.51 41.83
N GLU A 254 -16.14 18.38 41.09
CA GLU A 254 -15.91 19.78 41.52
C GLU A 254 -17.22 20.57 41.61
N ARG A 255 -18.25 20.20 40.83
CA ARG A 255 -19.61 20.79 40.93
C ARG A 255 -20.51 20.16 42.00
N LYS A 256 -20.21 18.98 42.53
CA LYS A 256 -21.01 18.37 43.62
C LYS A 256 -20.89 19.16 44.94
N VAL A 257 -19.88 20.02 45.06
CA VAL A 257 -19.68 20.94 46.19
C VAL A 257 -20.46 22.26 46.03
N MET A 258 -21.01 22.56 44.84
CA MET A 258 -21.74 23.80 44.56
C MET A 258 -23.15 23.47 44.04
N GLY A 259 -24.15 23.68 44.89
CA GLY A 259 -25.53 23.28 44.65
C GLY A 259 -26.21 23.84 43.38
N SER A 260 -27.32 23.19 43.03
CA SER A 260 -28.39 23.49 42.05
C SER A 260 -28.31 22.84 40.65
N GLN A 261 -29.40 22.13 40.34
CA GLN A 261 -29.86 21.49 39.08
C GLN A 261 -28.93 20.51 38.34
N SER A 262 -27.64 20.80 38.16
CA SER A 262 -26.68 19.90 37.49
C SER A 262 -26.24 18.70 38.35
N ALA A 263 -26.37 18.80 39.68
CA ALA A 263 -26.18 17.69 40.60
C ALA A 263 -27.29 16.62 40.50
N LEU A 264 -28.51 17.02 40.11
CA LEU A 264 -29.63 16.13 39.86
C LEU A 264 -29.47 15.39 38.52
N GLU A 265 -29.06 16.07 37.45
CA GLU A 265 -28.77 15.44 36.15
C GLU A 265 -27.60 14.44 36.24
N SER A 266 -26.59 14.73 37.06
CA SER A 266 -25.50 13.78 37.33
C SER A 266 -25.91 12.62 38.24
N LEU A 267 -26.85 12.82 39.18
CA LEU A 267 -27.47 11.73 39.94
C LEU A 267 -28.35 10.85 39.06
N ASP A 268 -29.08 11.43 38.12
CA ASP A 268 -29.95 10.72 37.18
C ASP A 268 -29.10 9.87 36.22
N ALA A 269 -28.05 10.48 35.63
CA ALA A 269 -27.06 9.77 34.82
C ALA A 269 -26.31 8.67 35.61
N VAL A 270 -26.08 8.87 36.91
CA VAL A 270 -25.49 7.85 37.80
C VAL A 270 -26.48 6.71 38.04
N SER A 271 -27.76 7.00 38.23
CA SER A 271 -28.81 5.99 38.40
C SER A 271 -29.01 5.17 37.12
N ASP A 272 -28.91 5.81 35.96
CA ASP A 272 -28.99 5.18 34.65
C ASP A 272 -27.81 4.24 34.39
N VAL A 273 -26.59 4.64 34.80
CA VAL A 273 -25.40 3.76 34.71
C VAL A 273 -25.55 2.52 35.58
N ARG A 274 -26.12 2.66 36.79
CA ARG A 274 -26.39 1.52 37.69
C ARG A 274 -27.46 0.60 37.12
N ARG A 275 -28.56 1.15 36.59
CA ARG A 275 -29.62 0.37 35.92
C ARG A 275 -29.07 -0.38 34.71
N LEU A 276 -28.25 0.28 33.90
CA LEU A 276 -27.56 -0.33 32.76
C LEU A 276 -26.65 -1.47 33.20
N GLN A 277 -25.90 -1.32 34.30
CA GLN A 277 -25.05 -2.41 34.77
C GLN A 277 -25.87 -3.59 35.28
N ILE A 278 -26.91 -3.35 36.08
CA ILE A 278 -27.78 -4.41 36.60
C ILE A 278 -28.41 -5.17 35.43
N TYR A 279 -28.93 -4.43 34.44
CA TYR A 279 -29.46 -5.03 33.22
C TYR A 279 -28.41 -5.85 32.46
N VAL A 280 -27.19 -5.32 32.28
CA VAL A 280 -26.11 -6.05 31.60
C VAL A 280 -25.69 -7.30 32.38
N ASP A 281 -25.54 -7.23 33.69
CA ASP A 281 -25.12 -8.38 34.51
C ASP A 281 -26.24 -9.44 34.61
N GLU A 282 -27.51 -9.02 34.67
CA GLU A 282 -28.69 -9.91 34.60
C GLU A 282 -28.81 -10.58 33.23
N LEU A 283 -28.56 -9.83 32.14
CA LEU A 283 -28.53 -10.36 30.78
C LEU A 283 -27.39 -11.38 30.60
N LEU A 284 -26.21 -11.13 31.19
CA LEU A 284 -25.06 -12.04 31.15
C LEU A 284 -25.25 -13.30 32.02
N GLN A 285 -26.04 -13.22 33.09
CA GLN A 285 -26.39 -14.38 33.93
C GLN A 285 -27.49 -15.24 33.30
N SER A 286 -28.46 -14.61 32.63
CA SER A 286 -29.59 -15.30 32.02
C SER A 286 -29.24 -15.92 30.66
N ASP A 287 -28.39 -15.26 29.86
CA ASP A 287 -27.94 -15.79 28.57
C ASP A 287 -26.42 -15.70 28.40
N SER A 288 -25.79 -16.88 28.38
CA SER A 288 -24.36 -17.02 28.10
C SER A 288 -23.93 -16.45 26.73
N ARG A 289 -24.85 -16.30 25.77
CA ARG A 289 -24.61 -15.74 24.43
C ARG A 289 -24.74 -14.21 24.37
N ALA A 290 -25.41 -13.60 25.34
CA ALA A 290 -25.57 -12.15 25.40
C ALA A 290 -24.22 -11.41 25.46
N ARG A 291 -23.17 -12.05 25.99
CA ARG A 291 -21.81 -11.51 25.97
C ARG A 291 -21.30 -11.30 24.55
N ASP A 292 -21.52 -12.28 23.68
CA ASP A 292 -21.06 -12.23 22.30
C ASP A 292 -21.93 -11.26 21.47
N GLU A 293 -23.22 -11.13 21.77
CA GLU A 293 -24.12 -10.16 21.13
C GLU A 293 -23.81 -8.71 21.56
N LEU A 294 -23.64 -8.45 22.86
CA LEU A 294 -23.31 -7.12 23.40
C LEU A 294 -21.91 -6.63 22.99
N THR A 295 -20.97 -7.54 22.76
CA THR A 295 -19.63 -7.19 22.24
C THR A 295 -19.60 -7.10 20.72
N ALA A 296 -20.75 -7.27 20.05
CA ALA A 296 -20.86 -7.40 18.59
C ALA A 296 -20.00 -8.53 18.00
N LYS A 297 -19.49 -9.44 18.83
CA LYS A 297 -18.74 -10.63 18.43
C LYS A 297 -19.63 -11.64 17.70
N ALA A 298 -20.94 -11.64 17.97
CA ALA A 298 -21.93 -12.40 17.20
C ALA A 298 -22.22 -11.79 15.81
N ALA A 299 -22.00 -10.48 15.64
CA ALA A 299 -22.10 -9.80 14.35
C ALA A 299 -20.80 -9.89 13.53
N ALA A 300 -19.68 -10.22 14.20
CA ALA A 300 -18.44 -10.59 13.53
C ALA A 300 -18.60 -12.00 12.93
N PRO A 301 -18.41 -12.17 11.61
CA PRO A 301 -18.43 -13.51 11.02
C PRO A 301 -17.35 -14.36 11.67
N SER A 302 -17.66 -15.62 11.99
CA SER A 302 -16.71 -16.49 12.68
C SER A 302 -15.44 -16.64 11.83
N SER A 303 -14.26 -16.56 12.47
CA SER A 303 -12.97 -16.59 11.76
C SER A 303 -12.83 -17.84 10.89
N SER A 304 -13.33 -18.99 11.34
CA SER A 304 -13.37 -20.24 10.58
C SER A 304 -14.29 -20.18 9.36
N TYR A 305 -15.46 -19.54 9.47
CA TYR A 305 -16.35 -19.33 8.33
C TYR A 305 -15.76 -18.34 7.32
N VAL A 306 -15.14 -17.25 7.78
CA VAL A 306 -14.45 -16.29 6.90
C VAL A 306 -13.30 -16.96 6.16
N ILE A 307 -12.44 -17.69 6.87
CA ILE A 307 -11.32 -18.44 6.26
C ILE A 307 -11.85 -19.50 5.31
N GLY A 308 -12.84 -20.30 5.72
CA GLY A 308 -13.39 -21.39 4.90
C GLY A 308 -14.09 -20.89 3.63
N SER A 309 -14.92 -19.85 3.74
CA SER A 309 -15.58 -19.23 2.58
C SER A 309 -14.57 -18.55 1.65
N THR A 310 -13.53 -17.92 2.20
CA THR A 310 -12.45 -17.32 1.41
C THR A 310 -11.65 -18.38 0.65
N ILE A 311 -11.23 -19.46 1.32
CA ILE A 311 -10.49 -20.57 0.67
C ILE A 311 -11.35 -21.24 -0.39
N THR A 312 -12.60 -21.57 -0.08
CA THR A 312 -13.51 -22.24 -1.02
C THR A 312 -13.80 -21.35 -2.23
N GLY A 313 -14.09 -20.06 -2.00
CA GLY A 313 -14.28 -19.08 -3.07
C GLY A 313 -13.02 -18.82 -3.90
N SER A 314 -11.84 -18.87 -3.28
CA SER A 314 -10.53 -18.81 -3.95
C SER A 314 -10.32 -20.01 -4.86
N ALA A 315 -10.57 -21.22 -4.33
CA ALA A 315 -10.41 -22.47 -5.06
C ALA A 315 -11.35 -22.54 -6.28
N ILE A 316 -12.61 -22.15 -6.12
CA ILE A 316 -13.57 -22.09 -7.24
C ILE A 316 -13.08 -21.11 -8.31
N ARG A 317 -12.65 -19.90 -7.92
CA ARG A 317 -12.12 -18.91 -8.87
C ARG A 317 -10.86 -19.41 -9.57
N PHE A 318 -9.93 -20.02 -8.82
CA PHE A 318 -8.70 -20.60 -9.35
C PHE A 318 -8.99 -21.71 -10.37
N LEU A 319 -9.86 -22.66 -10.03
CA LEU A 319 -10.29 -23.73 -10.95
C LEU A 319 -11.02 -23.18 -12.18
N THR A 320 -11.84 -22.15 -12.00
CA THR A 320 -12.53 -21.48 -13.11
C THR A 320 -11.54 -20.84 -14.07
N VAL A 321 -10.54 -20.12 -13.57
CA VAL A 321 -9.49 -19.50 -14.40
C VAL A 321 -8.68 -20.57 -15.14
N VAL A 322 -8.30 -21.65 -14.46
CA VAL A 322 -7.60 -22.79 -15.08
C VAL A 322 -8.44 -23.41 -16.21
N ALA A 323 -9.72 -23.69 -15.94
CA ALA A 323 -10.61 -24.32 -16.91
C ALA A 323 -10.86 -23.40 -18.12
N VAL A 324 -11.18 -22.13 -17.88
CA VAL A 324 -11.39 -21.14 -18.95
C VAL A 324 -10.12 -20.93 -19.77
N SER A 325 -8.95 -20.84 -19.12
CA SER A 325 -7.67 -20.71 -19.81
C SER A 325 -7.40 -21.92 -20.71
N PHE A 326 -7.61 -23.14 -20.22
CA PHE A 326 -7.45 -24.34 -21.03
C PHE A 326 -8.41 -24.38 -22.22
N LEU A 327 -9.70 -24.07 -21.99
CA LEU A 327 -10.72 -24.07 -23.03
C LEU A 327 -10.43 -23.03 -24.13
N LEU A 328 -9.95 -21.84 -23.76
CA LEU A 328 -9.70 -20.77 -24.73
C LEU A 328 -8.38 -20.95 -25.49
N MET A 329 -7.38 -21.58 -24.87
CA MET A 329 -6.06 -21.74 -25.49
C MET A 329 -5.92 -23.08 -26.23
N SER A 330 -6.79 -24.06 -25.97
CA SER A 330 -6.77 -25.35 -26.69
C SER A 330 -7.31 -25.22 -28.11
N PRO A 331 -6.50 -25.48 -29.16
CA PRO A 331 -6.96 -25.41 -30.55
C PRO A 331 -8.13 -26.36 -30.82
N ASN A 332 -8.17 -27.53 -30.16
CA ASN A 332 -9.24 -28.52 -30.32
C ASN A 332 -10.59 -28.00 -29.83
N VAL A 333 -10.59 -27.26 -28.73
CA VAL A 333 -11.81 -26.69 -28.16
C VAL A 333 -12.36 -25.60 -29.08
N VAL A 334 -11.49 -24.75 -29.61
CA VAL A 334 -11.86 -23.74 -30.61
C VAL A 334 -12.49 -24.38 -31.84
N ARG A 335 -11.87 -25.44 -32.38
CA ARG A 335 -12.41 -26.21 -33.51
C ARG A 335 -13.80 -26.77 -33.23
N MET A 336 -13.99 -27.36 -32.04
CA MET A 336 -15.27 -27.94 -31.64
C MET A 336 -16.37 -26.89 -31.44
N ILE A 337 -16.07 -25.75 -30.82
CA ILE A 337 -17.07 -24.70 -30.52
C ILE A 337 -17.51 -23.96 -31.78
N LEU A 338 -16.58 -23.65 -32.69
CA LEU A 338 -16.86 -22.83 -33.87
C LEU A 338 -17.22 -23.64 -35.12
N ASN A 339 -17.04 -24.96 -35.09
CA ASN A 339 -17.33 -25.87 -36.20
C ASN A 339 -16.71 -25.36 -37.52
N LEU A 340 -15.40 -25.09 -37.47
CA LEU A 340 -14.68 -24.41 -38.54
C LEU A 340 -14.62 -25.28 -39.82
N PRO A 341 -14.67 -24.68 -41.03
CA PRO A 341 -14.46 -25.40 -42.27
C PRO A 341 -13.06 -26.03 -42.34
N ILE A 342 -12.95 -27.18 -43.00
CA ILE A 342 -11.72 -27.99 -43.13
C ILE A 342 -10.49 -27.16 -43.60
N GLY A 343 -10.71 -26.15 -44.45
CA GLY A 343 -9.64 -25.28 -44.94
C GLY A 343 -9.05 -24.33 -43.88
N ILE A 344 -9.88 -23.87 -42.93
CA ILE A 344 -9.43 -23.03 -41.81
C ILE A 344 -8.91 -23.94 -40.69
N GLU A 345 -9.56 -25.08 -40.47
CA GLU A 345 -9.20 -26.06 -39.45
C GLU A 345 -7.76 -26.54 -39.57
N ASN A 346 -7.30 -26.79 -40.80
CA ASN A 346 -5.94 -27.26 -41.08
C ASN A 346 -4.96 -26.10 -41.40
N SER A 347 -5.36 -24.85 -41.17
CA SER A 347 -4.48 -23.71 -41.37
C SER A 347 -3.38 -23.68 -40.30
N VAL A 348 -2.18 -23.26 -40.71
CA VAL A 348 -1.06 -22.99 -39.79
C VAL A 348 -1.43 -21.88 -38.79
N GLU A 349 -2.34 -20.99 -39.17
CA GLU A 349 -2.86 -19.92 -38.33
C GLU A 349 -3.61 -20.41 -37.08
N MET A 350 -4.12 -21.66 -37.07
CA MET A 350 -4.80 -22.24 -35.91
C MET A 350 -3.84 -22.66 -34.79
N ILE A 351 -2.54 -22.80 -35.09
CA ILE A 351 -1.49 -23.17 -34.14
C ILE A 351 -0.75 -21.91 -33.63
N GLN A 352 -0.91 -20.80 -34.35
CA GLN A 352 -0.29 -19.51 -34.07
C GLN A 352 -0.91 -18.83 -32.83
N PRO A 353 -0.10 -18.17 -31.97
CA PRO A 353 -0.59 -17.51 -30.75
C PRO A 353 -1.58 -16.36 -31.03
N GLU A 354 -1.59 -15.82 -32.25
CA GLU A 354 -2.50 -14.78 -32.72
C GLU A 354 -3.97 -15.21 -32.59
N ILE A 355 -4.28 -16.47 -32.86
CA ILE A 355 -5.66 -16.98 -32.72
C ILE A 355 -6.10 -16.95 -31.24
N VAL A 356 -5.19 -17.23 -30.32
CA VAL A 356 -5.45 -17.17 -28.88
C VAL A 356 -5.74 -15.73 -28.46
N ILE A 357 -4.97 -14.75 -28.95
CA ILE A 357 -5.18 -13.33 -28.66
C ILE A 357 -6.54 -12.87 -29.18
N LEU A 358 -6.94 -13.30 -30.38
CA LEU A 358 -8.23 -12.97 -30.98
C LEU A 358 -9.42 -13.42 -30.11
N PHE A 359 -9.30 -14.56 -29.41
CA PHE A 359 -10.31 -15.03 -28.46
C PHE A 359 -10.19 -14.38 -27.07
N LEU A 360 -8.97 -14.09 -26.62
CA LEU A 360 -8.74 -13.53 -25.29
C LEU A 360 -9.26 -12.09 -25.19
N VAL A 361 -9.09 -11.27 -26.24
CA VAL A 361 -9.48 -9.84 -26.23
C VAL A 361 -10.97 -9.64 -25.95
N PRO A 362 -11.92 -10.32 -26.63
CA PRO A 362 -13.34 -10.24 -26.31
C PRO A 362 -13.65 -10.69 -24.87
N VAL A 363 -13.04 -11.78 -24.40
CA VAL A 363 -13.25 -12.30 -23.04
C VAL A 363 -12.76 -11.31 -21.99
N VAL A 364 -11.59 -10.71 -22.19
CA VAL A 364 -11.07 -9.65 -21.33
C VAL A 364 -11.97 -8.43 -21.36
N GLY A 365 -12.51 -8.07 -22.53
CA GLY A 365 -13.47 -6.99 -22.72
C GLY A 365 -14.83 -7.22 -22.05
N LEU A 366 -15.23 -8.48 -21.82
CA LEU A 366 -16.45 -8.80 -21.08
C LEU A 366 -16.37 -8.38 -19.61
N PHE A 367 -15.20 -8.36 -18.98
CA PHE A 367 -15.07 -7.94 -17.58
C PHE A 367 -15.43 -6.47 -17.34
N PRO A 368 -14.83 -5.47 -18.01
CA PRO A 368 -15.22 -4.07 -17.86
C PRO A 368 -16.66 -3.84 -18.35
N PHE A 369 -17.12 -4.59 -19.36
CA PHE A 369 -18.51 -4.53 -19.79
C PHE A 369 -19.48 -5.01 -18.70
N ALA A 370 -19.24 -6.17 -18.10
CA ALA A 370 -20.04 -6.69 -17.00
C ALA A 370 -19.97 -5.76 -15.78
N ALA A 371 -18.80 -5.21 -15.44
CA ALA A 371 -18.65 -4.21 -14.39
C ALA A 371 -19.46 -2.93 -14.68
N ALA A 372 -19.48 -2.47 -15.93
CA ALA A 372 -20.28 -1.33 -16.36
C ALA A 372 -21.78 -1.63 -16.25
N VAL A 373 -22.23 -2.83 -16.65
CA VAL A 373 -23.61 -3.28 -16.50
C VAL A 373 -24.01 -3.37 -15.03
N ILE A 374 -23.19 -3.98 -14.18
CA ILE A 374 -23.42 -4.06 -12.73
C ILE A 374 -23.47 -2.66 -12.12
N SER A 375 -22.56 -1.76 -12.50
CA SER A 375 -22.57 -0.37 -12.02
C SER A 375 -23.83 0.37 -12.47
N TRP A 376 -24.27 0.16 -13.70
CA TRP A 376 -25.48 0.76 -14.24
C TRP A 376 -26.74 0.27 -13.52
N ILE A 377 -26.83 -1.03 -13.21
CA ILE A 377 -27.92 -1.63 -12.44
C ILE A 377 -27.86 -1.19 -10.97
N GLY A 378 -26.68 -1.25 -10.33
CA GLY A 378 -26.49 -0.89 -8.93
C GLY A 378 -26.72 0.59 -8.63
N ARG A 379 -26.55 1.49 -9.62
CA ARG A 379 -26.95 2.90 -9.50
C ARG A 379 -28.45 3.09 -9.31
N ARG A 380 -29.30 2.08 -9.56
CA ARG A 380 -30.73 2.16 -9.26
C ARG A 380 -31.07 1.93 -7.79
N GLU A 381 -30.20 1.32 -7.00
CA GLU A 381 -30.49 1.01 -5.58
C GLU A 381 -29.95 2.06 -4.59
N VAL A 382 -29.01 2.92 -5.00
CA VAL A 382 -28.42 3.93 -4.12
C VAL A 382 -29.25 5.21 -4.12
N VAL A 383 -30.24 5.20 -3.22
CA VAL A 383 -30.86 6.38 -2.59
C VAL A 383 -31.70 7.22 -3.56
N GLU A 384 -32.96 6.81 -3.76
CA GLU A 384 -34.02 7.80 -3.69
C GLU A 384 -33.87 8.50 -2.34
N LYS A 385 -33.13 9.62 -2.33
CA LYS A 385 -33.26 10.56 -1.23
C LYS A 385 -34.71 10.96 -1.35
N GLU A 386 -35.56 10.42 -0.47
CA GLU A 386 -36.87 10.96 -0.17
C GLU A 386 -36.75 12.46 -0.40
N LYS A 387 -37.41 12.95 -1.44
CA LYS A 387 -37.39 14.36 -1.77
C LYS A 387 -38.12 15.01 -0.61
N LEU A 388 -37.38 15.32 0.47
CA LEU A 388 -37.87 16.00 1.66
C LEU A 388 -38.79 17.09 1.15
N THR A 389 -40.05 16.97 1.52
CA THR A 389 -41.14 17.80 1.05
C THR A 389 -40.72 19.26 1.28
N LYS A 390 -41.15 20.22 0.44
CA LYS A 390 -40.70 21.62 0.56
C LYS A 390 -40.83 22.15 2.00
N GLU A 391 -41.85 21.69 2.72
CA GLU A 391 -42.09 21.96 4.14
C GLU A 391 -41.01 21.42 5.09
N GLU A 392 -40.47 20.22 4.89
CA GLU A 392 -39.43 19.65 5.76
C GLU A 392 -38.07 20.32 5.56
N LYS A 393 -37.77 20.74 4.32
CA LYS A 393 -36.58 21.56 4.03
C LYS A 393 -36.68 22.95 4.64
N GLU A 394 -37.89 23.53 4.67
CA GLU A 394 -38.15 24.81 5.33
C GLU A 394 -38.08 24.67 6.85
N ALA A 395 -38.64 23.60 7.43
CA ALA A 395 -38.54 23.30 8.85
C ALA A 395 -37.09 23.06 9.30
N GLN A 396 -36.27 22.35 8.50
CA GLN A 396 -34.83 22.21 8.78
C GLN A 396 -34.08 23.54 8.67
N LYS A 397 -34.40 24.39 7.69
CA LYS A 397 -33.81 25.72 7.58
C LYS A 397 -34.21 26.61 8.76
N GLN A 398 -35.46 26.54 9.21
CA GLN A 398 -35.92 27.25 10.40
C GLN A 398 -35.23 26.75 11.67
N ARG A 399 -35.14 25.43 11.89
CA ARG A 399 -34.38 24.84 13.00
C ARG A 399 -32.91 25.26 13.00
N LYS A 400 -32.25 25.29 11.84
CA LYS A 400 -30.86 25.78 11.72
C LYS A 400 -30.74 27.27 12.05
N LYS A 401 -31.69 28.11 11.60
CA LYS A 401 -31.72 29.54 11.93
C LYS A 401 -31.97 29.76 13.43
N GLU A 402 -32.85 28.99 14.04
CA GLU A 402 -33.16 29.08 15.47
C GLU A 402 -31.97 28.64 16.32
N LEU A 403 -31.29 27.55 15.95
CA LEU A 403 -30.04 27.10 16.59
C LEU A 403 -28.91 28.13 16.46
N ALA A 404 -28.79 28.78 15.29
CA ALA A 404 -27.82 29.85 15.09
C ALA A 404 -28.13 31.09 15.97
N ARG A 405 -29.42 31.41 16.16
CA ARG A 405 -29.86 32.51 17.04
C ARG A 405 -29.56 32.19 18.50
N LYS A 406 -29.91 30.98 18.97
CA LYS A 406 -29.59 30.51 20.33
C LYS A 406 -28.08 30.49 20.61
N ARG A 407 -27.25 30.15 19.63
CA ARG A 407 -25.79 30.23 19.75
C ARG A 407 -25.28 31.67 19.91
N LYS A 408 -25.83 32.61 19.15
CA LYS A 408 -25.48 34.04 19.29
C LYS A 408 -25.92 34.61 20.65
N GLU A 409 -27.14 34.31 21.08
CA GLU A 409 -27.66 34.69 22.40
C GLU A 409 -26.79 34.11 23.54
N ALA A 410 -26.34 32.85 23.41
CA ALA A 410 -25.45 32.22 24.38
C ALA A 410 -24.03 32.86 24.41
N GLU A 411 -23.49 33.27 23.25
CA GLU A 411 -22.21 33.99 23.18
C GLU A 411 -22.31 35.40 23.78
N GLU A 412 -23.40 36.11 23.53
CA GLU A 412 -23.64 37.43 24.12
C GLU A 412 -23.80 37.34 25.64
N ALA A 413 -24.54 36.34 26.13
CA ALA A 413 -24.65 36.05 27.56
C ALA A 413 -23.28 35.71 28.20
N ARG A 414 -22.42 34.97 27.48
CA ARG A 414 -21.03 34.71 27.92
C ARG A 414 -20.19 35.98 27.98
N LYS A 415 -20.29 36.85 26.97
CA LYS A 415 -19.59 38.14 26.94
C LYS A 415 -20.07 39.11 28.03
N ALA A 416 -21.37 39.14 28.32
CA ALA A 416 -21.94 39.91 29.42
C ALA A 416 -21.44 39.43 30.79
N ARG A 417 -21.41 38.09 31.02
CA ARG A 417 -20.85 37.49 32.25
C ARG A 417 -19.35 37.77 32.40
N ALA A 418 -18.59 37.76 31.32
CA ALA A 418 -17.17 38.10 31.35
C ALA A 418 -16.92 39.59 31.67
N LYS A 419 -17.75 40.49 31.14
CA LYS A 419 -17.71 41.93 31.48
C LYS A 419 -18.12 42.19 32.94
N ALA A 420 -19.12 41.49 33.45
CA ALA A 420 -19.51 41.56 34.87
C ALA A 420 -18.40 41.04 35.80
N ARG A 421 -17.70 39.97 35.42
CA ARG A 421 -16.51 39.47 36.15
C ARG A 421 -15.32 40.42 36.11
N LYS A 422 -15.14 41.18 35.03
CA LYS A 422 -14.09 42.22 34.97
C LYS A 422 -14.44 43.44 35.79
N LYS A 423 -15.70 43.90 35.79
CA LYS A 423 -16.14 45.00 36.66
C LYS A 423 -16.04 44.67 38.16
N ARG A 424 -16.30 43.42 38.55
CA ARG A 424 -16.08 42.92 39.93
C ARG A 424 -14.62 42.74 40.35
N LYS A 425 -13.65 42.97 39.44
CA LYS A 425 -12.23 42.84 39.75
C LYS A 425 -11.53 44.17 39.98
N ASP A 426 -12.20 45.28 39.66
CA ASP A 426 -11.67 46.65 39.84
C ASP A 426 -12.35 47.40 41.01
N ASP A 427 -13.48 46.92 41.54
CA ASP A 427 -14.10 47.39 42.78
C ASP A 427 -14.15 46.22 43.79
N GLU A 428 -13.69 46.46 45.02
CA GLU A 428 -13.51 45.53 46.16
C GLU A 428 -12.15 44.80 46.22
N VAL A 429 -11.10 45.58 46.51
CA VAL A 429 -10.08 45.17 47.49
C VAL A 429 -10.68 45.38 48.88
N GLU A 430 -11.62 44.52 49.28
CA GLU A 430 -11.84 44.24 50.70
C GLU A 430 -11.19 42.87 50.94
N VAL A 431 -10.04 42.91 51.61
CA VAL A 431 -9.42 41.74 52.20
C VAL A 431 -10.44 41.20 53.20
N ASP A 432 -11.10 40.10 52.86
CA ASP A 432 -12.04 39.41 53.73
C ASP A 432 -11.31 39.08 55.05
N GLU A 433 -11.79 39.66 56.15
CA GLU A 433 -11.23 39.49 57.50
C GLU A 433 -11.17 38.01 57.91
N TRP A 434 -11.94 37.15 57.22
CA TRP A 434 -11.93 35.70 57.37
C TRP A 434 -10.67 35.01 56.86
N ASP A 435 -10.06 35.48 55.77
CA ASP A 435 -8.81 34.91 55.26
C ASP A 435 -7.62 35.26 56.16
N LYS A 436 -7.66 36.43 56.81
CA LYS A 436 -6.66 36.86 57.80
C LYS A 436 -6.79 36.08 59.12
N ALA A 437 -8.02 35.77 59.55
CA ALA A 437 -8.29 34.94 60.72
C ALA A 437 -7.87 33.47 60.51
N LEU A 438 -7.97 32.95 59.29
CA LEU A 438 -7.51 31.61 58.94
C LEU A 438 -5.97 31.50 58.93
N GLU A 439 -5.26 32.50 58.38
CA GLU A 439 -3.79 32.50 58.39
C GLU A 439 -3.17 32.56 59.81
N ASP A 440 -3.79 33.30 60.74
CA ASP A 440 -3.34 33.37 62.14
C ASP A 440 -3.67 32.09 62.93
N SER A 441 -4.67 31.31 62.52
CA SER A 441 -5.04 30.04 63.17
C SER A 441 -4.17 28.84 62.75
N PHE A 442 -3.54 28.88 61.56
CA PHE A 442 -2.72 27.80 61.02
C PHE A 442 -1.21 28.04 61.10
N LYS A 443 -0.76 29.17 61.67
CA LYS A 443 0.63 29.38 62.08
C LYS A 443 0.81 29.15 63.58
N ARG A 444 0.76 27.88 63.99
CA ARG A 444 1.51 27.36 65.15
C ARG A 444 1.74 25.86 65.03
#